data_AF-A0A8T6P883-F1
#
_entry.id   AF-A0A8T6P883-F1
#
_cell.length_a   1.000
_cell.length_b   1.000
_cell.length_c   1.000
_cell.angle_alpha   90.00
_cell.angle_beta   90.00
_cell.angle_gamma   90.00
#
_symmetry.space_group_name_H-M   'P 1'
#
loop_
_entity.id
_entity.type
_entity.pdbx_description
1 polymer ?
#
loop_
_entity_poly.entity_id
_entity_poly.type
_entity_poly.pdbx_seq_one_letter_code
_entity_poly.pdbx_strand_id
1 'polypeptide(L)'
;MTTRKANPSQGMSKATINLVVDAILLMVVAATVISAFVDKAWHVYLGLGTIPVLGLHLILHWELIEALLKRLWQGTFRFRWKWLFDLLMLLVFLPMVFSGMIVALIYAPQVSEFHEWSFYVFTSLVMIHLYTSRKWILHKLRRGWCGITHA
;
A
#
# COMPACT_ATOMS: atom_id res chain seq x y z
N MET A 1 -29.86 -21.69 37.30
CA MET A 1 -30.02 -21.48 35.84
C MET A 1 -29.37 -20.14 35.49
N THR A 2 -28.12 -20.16 35.03
CA THR A 2 -27.37 -18.95 34.67
C THR A 2 -27.41 -18.81 33.14
N THR A 3 -28.13 -17.80 32.67
CA THR A 3 -28.21 -17.45 31.25
C THR A 3 -26.86 -16.92 30.78
N ARG A 4 -26.16 -17.72 29.95
CA ARG A 4 -24.91 -17.32 29.29
C ARG A 4 -25.24 -16.17 28.32
N LYS A 5 -24.90 -14.93 28.68
CA LYS A 5 -25.02 -13.79 27.75
C LYS A 5 -24.22 -14.12 26.49
N ALA A 6 -24.89 -14.12 25.35
CA ALA A 6 -24.25 -14.29 24.05
C ALA A 6 -23.14 -13.25 23.92
N ASN A 7 -21.93 -13.70 23.60
CA ASN A 7 -20.80 -12.81 23.38
C ASN A 7 -21.15 -11.94 22.17
N PRO A 8 -21.09 -10.59 22.27
CA PRO A 8 -21.36 -9.73 21.13
C PRO A 8 -20.45 -10.12 19.98
N SER A 9 -21.01 -10.17 18.77
CA SER A 9 -20.32 -10.55 17.53
C SER A 9 -18.93 -9.88 17.49
N GLN A 10 -17.87 -10.69 17.59
CA GLN A 10 -16.51 -10.19 17.47
C GLN A 10 -16.32 -9.65 16.05
N GLY A 11 -16.41 -8.33 15.91
CA GLY A 11 -16.05 -7.66 14.66
C GLY A 11 -14.60 -7.93 14.29
N MET A 12 -14.27 -7.81 13.00
CA MET A 12 -12.89 -7.96 12.53
C MET A 12 -11.95 -6.97 13.24
N SER A 13 -10.76 -7.45 13.61
CA SER A 13 -9.75 -6.59 14.23
C SER A 13 -9.21 -5.54 13.24
N LYS A 14 -8.82 -4.34 13.71
CA LYS A 14 -8.16 -3.29 12.89
C LYS A 14 -6.96 -3.86 12.10
N ALA A 15 -6.21 -4.77 12.70
CA ALA A 15 -5.07 -5.41 12.04
C ALA A 15 -5.49 -6.30 10.84
N THR A 16 -6.62 -7.00 10.97
CA THR A 16 -7.19 -7.80 9.88
C THR A 16 -7.67 -6.90 8.74
N ILE A 17 -8.38 -5.81 9.07
CA ILE A 17 -8.87 -4.84 8.09
C ILE A 17 -7.71 -4.25 7.29
N ASN A 18 -6.66 -3.77 7.96
CA ASN A 18 -5.48 -3.21 7.28
C ASN A 18 -4.81 -4.25 6.37
N LEU A 19 -4.63 -5.48 6.84
CA LEU A 19 -4.04 -6.54 6.02
C LEU A 19 -4.86 -6.84 4.76
N VAL A 20 -6.19 -6.85 4.88
CA VAL A 20 -7.08 -7.06 3.73
C VAL A 20 -6.97 -5.92 2.74
N VAL A 21 -6.98 -4.67 3.21
CA VAL A 21 -6.83 -3.49 2.34
C VAL A 21 -5.47 -3.47 1.65
N ASP A 22 -4.39 -3.79 2.38
CA ASP A 22 -3.04 -3.87 1.81
C ASP A 22 -2.93 -4.97 0.75
N ALA A 23 -3.57 -6.12 0.98
CA ALA A 23 -3.62 -7.21 0.01
C ALA A 23 -4.41 -6.81 -1.26
N ILE A 24 -5.56 -6.14 -1.10
CA ILE A 24 -6.35 -5.63 -2.23
C ILE A 24 -5.52 -4.60 -3.01
N LEU A 25 -4.88 -3.66 -2.33
CA LEU A 25 -4.04 -2.65 -2.96
C LEU A 25 -2.88 -3.30 -3.73
N LEU A 26 -2.20 -4.28 -3.14
CA LEU A 26 -1.13 -5.02 -3.79
C LEU A 26 -1.62 -5.71 -5.07
N MET A 27 -2.77 -6.39 -5.02
CA MET A 27 -3.35 -7.06 -6.19
C MET A 27 -3.72 -6.08 -7.30
N VAL A 28 -4.37 -4.96 -6.95
CA VAL A 28 -4.80 -3.93 -7.93
C VAL A 28 -3.58 -3.25 -8.55
N VAL A 29 -2.57 -2.91 -7.77
CA VAL A 29 -1.31 -2.35 -8.28
C VAL A 29 -0.62 -3.34 -9.20
N ALA A 30 -0.49 -4.61 -8.80
CA ALA A 30 0.11 -5.65 -9.64
C ALA A 30 -0.64 -5.83 -10.97
N ALA A 31 -1.98 -5.86 -10.94
CA ALA A 31 -2.80 -5.92 -12.15
C ALA A 31 -2.60 -4.70 -13.05
N THR A 32 -2.54 -3.50 -12.47
CA THR A 32 -2.26 -2.25 -13.19
C THR A 32 -0.90 -2.30 -13.88
N VAL A 33 0.14 -2.81 -13.19
CA VAL A 33 1.48 -2.99 -13.76
C VAL A 33 1.48 -4.00 -14.91
N ILE A 34 0.87 -5.17 -14.72
CA ILE A 34 0.81 -6.19 -15.77
C ILE A 34 0.07 -5.68 -17.00
N SER A 35 -1.06 -4.98 -16.79
CA SER A 35 -1.87 -4.46 -17.90
C SER A 35 -1.12 -3.44 -18.77
N ALA A 36 -0.14 -2.71 -18.22
CA ALA A 36 0.70 -1.79 -18.99
C ALA A 36 1.43 -2.48 -20.17
N PHE A 37 1.69 -3.78 -20.06
CA PHE A 37 2.36 -4.59 -21.08
C PHE A 37 1.40 -5.32 -22.01
N VAL A 38 0.10 -5.35 -21.68
CA VAL A 38 -0.92 -6.10 -22.43
C VAL A 38 -1.77 -5.15 -23.27
N ASP A 39 -2.33 -4.12 -22.62
CA ASP A 39 -3.25 -3.18 -23.26
C ASP A 39 -3.31 -1.85 -22.51
N LYS A 40 -3.16 -0.75 -23.26
CA LYS A 40 -3.12 0.60 -22.70
C LYS A 40 -4.46 1.02 -22.08
N ALA A 41 -5.60 0.59 -22.65
CA ALA A 41 -6.90 0.97 -22.12
C ALA A 41 -7.14 0.32 -20.76
N TRP A 42 -6.85 -0.97 -20.63
CA TRP A 42 -6.90 -1.68 -19.34
C TRP A 42 -5.98 -1.07 -18.28
N HIS A 43 -4.78 -0.65 -18.67
CA HIS A 43 -3.86 0.05 -17.76
C HIS A 43 -4.47 1.33 -17.20
N VAL A 44 -5.09 2.16 -18.04
CA VAL A 44 -5.74 3.39 -17.60
C VAL A 44 -6.93 3.09 -16.67
N TYR A 45 -7.78 2.11 -17.02
CA TYR A 45 -8.94 1.77 -16.19
C TYR A 45 -8.55 1.21 -14.82
N LEU A 46 -7.57 0.30 -14.76
CA LEU A 46 -7.08 -0.24 -13.50
C LEU A 46 -6.33 0.82 -12.69
N GLY A 47 -5.58 1.71 -13.35
CA GLY A 47 -4.93 2.87 -12.73
C GLY A 47 -5.94 3.79 -12.05
N LEU A 48 -7.03 4.15 -12.73
CA LEU A 48 -8.13 4.93 -12.14
C LEU A 48 -8.80 4.20 -10.98
N GLY A 49 -9.03 2.89 -11.11
CA GLY A 49 -9.56 2.05 -10.02
C GLY A 49 -8.65 1.94 -8.80
N THR A 50 -7.34 2.16 -8.97
CA THR A 50 -6.36 2.16 -7.87
C THR A 50 -6.53 3.37 -6.95
N ILE A 51 -6.99 4.52 -7.48
CA ILE A 51 -7.12 5.78 -6.73
C ILE A 51 -8.00 5.64 -5.46
N PRO A 52 -9.24 5.12 -5.51
CA PRO A 52 -10.07 4.98 -4.31
C PRO A 52 -9.48 3.97 -3.30
N VAL A 53 -8.88 2.87 -3.77
CA VAL A 53 -8.24 1.87 -2.90
C VAL A 53 -7.04 2.49 -2.18
N LEU A 54 -6.25 3.28 -2.91
CA LEU A 54 -5.17 4.07 -2.34
C LEU A 54 -5.67 5.08 -1.32
N GLY A 55 -6.74 5.82 -1.64
CA GLY A 55 -7.35 6.78 -0.70
C GLY A 55 -7.74 6.11 0.61
N LEU A 56 -8.38 4.94 0.53
CA LEU A 56 -8.72 4.13 1.71
C LEU A 56 -7.47 3.69 2.47
N HIS A 57 -6.44 3.20 1.79
CA HIS A 57 -5.16 2.81 2.41
C HIS A 57 -4.52 4.00 3.14
N LEU A 58 -4.43 5.18 2.51
CA LEU A 58 -3.86 6.37 3.16
C LEU A 58 -4.66 6.81 4.38
N ILE A 59 -6.00 6.73 4.34
CA ILE A 59 -6.85 7.03 5.50
C ILE A 59 -6.57 6.05 6.65
N LEU A 60 -6.50 4.74 6.36
CA LEU A 60 -6.21 3.72 7.39
C LEU A 60 -4.81 3.87 8.00
N HIS A 61 -3.88 4.44 7.24
CA HIS A 61 -2.51 4.69 7.64
C HIS A 61 -2.23 6.16 8.02
N TRP A 62 -3.26 6.98 8.21
CA TRP A 62 -3.08 8.42 8.48
C TRP A 62 -2.27 8.69 9.75
N GLU A 63 -2.53 7.94 10.83
CA GLU A 63 -1.77 8.03 12.09
C GLU A 63 -0.26 7.80 11.88
N LEU A 64 0.11 6.94 10.94
CA LEU A 64 1.51 6.66 10.58
C LEU A 64 2.15 7.87 9.89
N ILE A 65 1.42 8.49 8.95
CA ILE A 65 1.86 9.68 8.22
C ILE A 65 2.04 10.84 9.19
N GLU A 66 1.08 11.08 10.09
CA GLU A 66 1.22 12.12 11.12
C GLU A 66 2.43 11.88 12.03
N ALA A 67 2.63 10.62 12.47
CA ALA A 67 3.77 10.27 13.31
C ALA A 67 5.11 10.47 12.58
N LEU A 68 5.15 10.18 11.27
CA LEU A 68 6.30 10.45 10.40
C LEU A 68 6.59 11.95 10.31
N LEU A 69 5.58 12.77 10.03
CA LEU A 69 5.71 14.22 9.90
C LEU A 69 6.14 14.89 11.21
N LYS A 70 5.54 14.51 12.34
CA LYS A 70 5.92 15.02 13.67
C LYS A 70 7.39 14.73 13.98
N ARG A 71 7.89 13.54 13.63
CA ARG A 71 9.29 13.16 13.89
C ARG A 71 10.28 13.85 12.96
N LEU A 72 9.90 14.02 11.68
CA LEU A 72 10.66 14.84 10.74
C LEU A 72 10.86 16.26 11.29
N TRP A 73 9.77 16.86 11.80
CA TRP A 73 9.81 18.20 12.38
C TRP A 73 10.65 18.31 13.66
N GLN A 74 10.60 17.29 14.52
CA GLN A 74 11.29 17.29 15.81
C GLN A 74 12.79 16.94 15.71
N GLY A 75 13.31 16.62 14.52
CA GLY A 75 14.74 16.28 14.33
C GLY A 75 15.20 15.03 15.09
N THR A 76 14.29 14.28 15.71
CA THR A 76 14.59 13.06 16.48
C THR A 76 14.75 11.86 15.56
N PHE A 77 15.68 11.99 14.61
CA PHE A 77 16.11 10.92 13.72
C PHE A 77 17.00 9.94 14.47
N ARG A 78 16.40 9.09 15.32
CA ARG A 78 17.00 7.77 15.51
C ARG A 78 16.83 7.04 14.18
N PHE A 79 17.90 7.02 13.39
CA PHE A 79 17.91 6.49 12.02
C PHE A 79 17.39 5.05 12.03
N ARG A 80 16.15 4.88 11.57
CA ARG A 80 15.51 3.58 11.43
C ARG A 80 15.14 3.44 9.98
N TRP A 81 15.98 2.72 9.23
CA TRP A 81 15.84 2.46 7.79
C TRP A 81 14.41 2.21 7.33
N LYS A 82 13.63 1.45 8.11
CA LYS A 82 12.21 1.19 7.82
C LYS A 82 11.39 2.46 7.54
N TRP A 83 11.53 3.49 8.36
CA TRP A 83 10.73 4.72 8.23
C TRP A 83 11.15 5.54 7.01
N LEU A 84 12.44 5.56 6.71
CA LEU A 84 12.96 6.21 5.52
C LEU A 84 12.37 5.54 4.26
N PHE A 85 12.34 4.21 4.22
CA PHE A 85 11.72 3.48 3.12
C PHE A 85 10.21 3.75 3.02
N ASP A 86 9.48 3.72 4.14
CA ASP A 86 8.04 3.99 4.15
C ASP A 86 7.73 5.41 3.63
N LEU A 87 8.52 6.40 4.04
CA LEU A 87 8.41 7.78 3.56
C LEU A 87 8.79 7.92 2.08
N LEU A 88 9.90 7.31 1.65
CA LEU A 88 10.33 7.33 0.25
C LEU A 88 9.31 6.67 -0.66
N MET A 89 8.72 5.55 -0.25
CA MET A 89 7.64 4.92 -1.01
C MET A 89 6.47 5.88 -1.20
N LEU A 90 6.00 6.56 -0.14
CA LEU A 90 4.92 7.55 -0.25
C LEU A 90 5.29 8.70 -1.19
N LEU A 91 6.50 9.24 -1.05
CA LEU A 91 6.99 10.38 -1.83
C LEU A 91 7.19 10.05 -3.32
N VAL A 92 7.53 8.81 -3.67
CA VAL A 92 7.65 8.40 -5.08
C VAL A 92 6.30 7.98 -5.64
N PHE A 93 5.45 7.36 -4.82
CA PHE A 93 4.18 6.82 -5.26
C PHE A 93 3.17 7.91 -5.65
N LEU A 94 3.05 8.98 -4.86
CA LEU A 94 2.11 10.06 -5.16
C LEU A 94 2.39 10.72 -6.53
N PRO A 95 3.62 11.21 -6.82
CA PRO A 95 3.97 11.75 -8.14
C PRO A 95 3.76 10.75 -9.28
N MET A 96 4.00 9.45 -9.05
CA MET A 96 3.76 8.43 -10.06
C MET A 96 2.27 8.34 -10.42
N VAL A 97 1.37 8.31 -9.42
CA VAL A 97 -0.08 8.27 -9.67
C VAL A 97 -0.54 9.54 -10.40
N PHE A 98 -0.12 10.72 -9.94
CA PHE A 98 -0.51 11.98 -10.58
C PHE A 98 0.04 12.11 -12.00
N SER A 99 1.30 11.73 -12.23
CA SER A 99 1.88 11.73 -13.59
C SER A 99 1.15 10.76 -14.52
N GLY A 100 0.75 9.58 -14.03
CA GLY A 100 -0.06 8.64 -14.80
C GLY A 100 -1.42 9.22 -15.20
N MET A 101 -2.08 9.94 -14.29
CA MET A 101 -3.33 10.66 -14.59
C MET A 101 -3.13 11.74 -15.65
N ILE A 102 -2.06 12.53 -15.57
CA ILE A 102 -1.75 13.58 -16.55
C ILE A 102 -1.50 12.95 -17.93
N VAL A 103 -0.72 11.86 -18.00
CA VAL A 103 -0.45 11.14 -19.24
C VAL A 103 -1.73 10.59 -19.84
N ALA A 104 -2.64 10.06 -19.02
CA ALA A 104 -3.93 9.54 -19.47
C ALA A 104 -4.86 10.64 -20.01
N LEU A 105 -4.76 11.88 -19.50
CA LEU A 105 -5.65 12.98 -19.90
C LEU A 105 -5.15 13.77 -21.11
N ILE A 106 -3.85 14.13 -21.15
CA ILE A 106 -3.34 15.13 -22.11
C ILE A 106 -2.11 14.64 -22.89
N TYR A 107 -1.55 13.47 -22.59
CA TYR A 107 -0.29 12.97 -23.17
C TYR A 107 0.81 14.04 -23.29
N ALA A 108 1.66 14.12 -22.27
CA ALA A 108 2.85 14.98 -22.28
C ALA A 108 4.12 14.11 -22.22
N PRO A 109 5.00 14.13 -23.25
CA PRO A 109 6.16 13.23 -23.32
C PRO A 109 7.07 13.28 -22.09
N GLN A 110 7.37 14.48 -21.59
CA GLN A 110 8.22 14.66 -20.41
C GLN A 110 7.58 14.07 -19.14
N VAL A 111 6.25 14.14 -19.03
CA VAL A 111 5.51 13.55 -17.92
C VAL A 111 5.43 12.03 -18.06
N SER A 112 5.37 11.52 -19.30
CA SER A 112 5.44 10.08 -19.58
C SER A 112 6.78 9.48 -19.18
N GLU A 113 7.89 10.13 -19.53
CA GLU A 113 9.24 9.70 -19.10
C GLU A 113 9.37 9.74 -17.57
N PHE A 114 8.88 10.80 -16.93
CA PHE A 114 8.87 10.89 -15.47
C PHE A 114 7.99 9.80 -14.83
N HIS A 115 6.82 9.51 -15.41
CA HIS A 115 5.92 8.46 -14.97
C HIS A 115 6.60 7.10 -15.02
N GLU A 116 7.27 6.78 -16.13
CA GLU A 116 8.03 5.53 -16.28
C GLU A 116 9.20 5.44 -15.28
N TRP A 117 9.98 6.52 -15.14
CA TRP A 117 11.09 6.53 -14.19
C TRP A 117 10.61 6.34 -12.74
N SER A 118 9.56 7.07 -12.34
CA SER A 118 8.97 6.94 -10.99
C SER A 118 8.40 5.55 -10.74
N PHE A 119 7.85 4.89 -11.77
CA PHE A 119 7.42 3.49 -11.71
C PHE A 119 8.58 2.54 -11.37
N TYR A 120 9.73 2.65 -12.04
CA TYR A 120 10.89 1.79 -11.74
C TYR A 120 11.44 2.02 -10.34
N VAL A 121 11.54 3.28 -9.91
CA VAL A 121 11.99 3.64 -8.56
C VAL A 121 11.03 3.07 -7.51
N PHE A 122 9.73 3.28 -7.68
CA PHE A 122 8.73 2.75 -6.75
C PHE A 122 8.76 1.23 -6.67
N THR A 123 8.78 0.55 -7.81
CA THR A 123 8.80 -0.92 -7.85
C THR A 123 10.04 -1.46 -7.14
N SER A 124 11.19 -0.82 -7.32
CA SER A 124 12.43 -1.17 -6.61
C SER A 124 12.29 -0.98 -5.10
N LEU A 125 11.70 0.14 -4.65
CA LEU A 125 11.44 0.40 -3.23
C LEU A 125 10.47 -0.64 -2.64
N VAL A 126 9.41 -1.02 -3.36
CA VAL A 126 8.48 -2.06 -2.95
C VAL A 126 9.19 -3.40 -2.81
N MET A 127 10.05 -3.79 -3.76
CA MET A 127 10.81 -5.04 -3.67
C MET A 127 11.76 -5.05 -2.46
N ILE A 128 12.45 -3.94 -2.20
CA ILE A 128 13.31 -3.79 -1.02
C ILE A 128 12.47 -3.86 0.26
N HIS A 129 11.31 -3.21 0.30
CA HIS A 129 10.40 -3.23 1.45
C HIS A 129 9.87 -4.64 1.72
N LEU A 130 9.41 -5.36 0.70
CA LEU A 130 8.96 -6.75 0.82
C LEU A 130 10.10 -7.66 1.27
N TYR A 131 11.29 -7.52 0.70
CA TYR A 131 12.46 -8.32 1.07
C TYR A 131 12.87 -8.11 2.53
N THR A 132 12.90 -6.86 2.99
CA THR A 132 13.24 -6.53 4.38
C THR A 132 12.14 -6.93 5.37
N SER A 133 10.88 -6.91 4.94
CA SER A 133 9.73 -7.33 5.75
C SER A 133 9.41 -8.82 5.70
N ARG A 134 10.10 -9.62 4.87
CA ARG A 134 9.76 -11.03 4.59
C ARG A 134 9.57 -11.90 5.83
N LYS A 135 10.44 -11.77 6.85
CA LYS A 135 10.34 -12.57 8.08
C LYS A 135 9.07 -12.25 8.86
N TRP A 136 8.72 -10.98 8.96
CA TRP A 136 7.50 -10.52 9.63
C TRP A 136 6.24 -10.97 8.88
N ILE A 137 6.25 -10.85 7.55
CA ILE A 137 5.14 -11.30 6.69
C ILE A 137 4.91 -12.80 6.87
N LEU A 138 5.96 -13.62 6.70
CA LEU A 138 5.88 -15.08 6.86
C LEU A 138 5.38 -15.49 8.25
N HIS A 139 5.85 -14.78 9.29
CA HIS A 139 5.41 -15.02 10.65
C HIS A 139 3.92 -14.70 10.87
N LYS A 140 3.44 -13.58 10.30
CA LYS A 140 2.02 -13.21 10.34
C LYS A 140 1.14 -14.20 9.58
N LEU A 141 1.57 -14.61 8.38
CA LEU A 141 0.86 -15.61 7.59
C LEU A 141 0.75 -16.95 8.33
N ARG A 142 1.84 -17.43 8.94
CA ARG A 142 1.84 -18.66 9.75
C ARG A 142 0.85 -18.59 10.92
N ARG A 143 0.83 -17.50 11.68
CA ARG A 143 -0.11 -17.35 12.81
C ARG A 143 -1.57 -17.18 12.37
N GLY A 144 -1.81 -16.44 11.29
CA GLY A 144 -3.15 -16.26 10.73
C GLY A 144 -3.74 -17.58 10.26
N TRP A 145 -2.91 -18.45 9.65
CA TRP A 145 -3.34 -19.76 9.18
C TRP A 145 -3.77 -20.70 10.32
N CYS A 146 -3.00 -20.76 11.41
CA CYS A 146 -3.36 -21.60 12.56
C CYS A 146 -4.64 -21.13 13.26
N GLY A 147 -5.00 -19.84 13.17
CA GLY A 147 -6.25 -19.33 13.75
C GLY A 147 -7.50 -19.70 12.95
N ILE A 148 -7.36 -19.95 11.66
CA ILE A 148 -8.48 -20.29 10.76
C ILE A 148 -8.76 -21.81 10.78
N THR A 149 -7.74 -22.66 10.99
CA THR A 149 -7.91 -24.11 11.03
C THR A 149 -8.49 -24.65 12.35
N HIS A 150 -8.67 -23.79 13.35
CA HIS A 150 -9.20 -24.14 14.67
C HIS A 150 -10.48 -23.39 15.05
N ALA A 151 -11.08 -22.66 14.10
CA ALA A 151 -12.38 -22.01 14.23
C ALA A 151 -13.42 -22.79 13.41
#